data_AF-A0A261EUM2-F1
#
_entry.id   AF-A0A261EUM2-F1
#
_cell.length_a   1.000
_cell.length_b   1.000
_cell.length_c   1.000
_cell.angle_alpha   90.00
_cell.angle_beta   90.00
_cell.angle_gamma   90.00
#
_symmetry.space_group_name_H-M   'P 1'
#
loop_
_entity.id
_entity.type
_entity.pdbx_description
1 polymer ?
#
loop_
_entity_poly.entity_id
_entity_poly.type
_entity_poly.pdbx_seq_one_letter_code
_entity_poly.pdbx_strand_id
1 'polypeptide(L)'
;MRKDGPKTKSTDKTIIVIHAEATTNSQAMGWAWADASTHKYGGAPHGTVYLGALTGILQALRSHTGSQRLAIKTDCQQAIAAINAARSGRKPTTPSGRKNFPLIQAVLDEISRHNAPVSFHAIDEETPVMALKTARLFAQQQSQAFTKDPKRAPTGIPRETMDVMIRRRLISKESIAKAQQNAKAQQNAKALNQQQNGKPAQVNKPTTKQNTTKQNDKLTKQTEALPNVGKNNASTIRDGKTANDAVASRNNVTFSNVTASSAAPIHTAPAASSHGSGTPTPAPHQPNPALSKPALEPVLEVPAPPRPRHAAAETEADEPQESQLLELLHSTVRNLRSSAQALRATAQAYDSALKHAKDATPGIDGNPITPLSEKPLRKARKHTKAAALEYEKAAEELEQFLNSYGDTDSVSAQESLHAARWNQ
;
A
#
# COMPACT_ATOMS: atom_id res chain seq x y z
N MET A 1 -21.76 46.13 29.11
CA MET A 1 -22.13 45.42 27.87
C MET A 1 -20.90 45.22 27.00
N ARG A 2 -20.25 44.06 27.08
CA ARG A 2 -19.35 43.60 26.02
C ARG A 2 -20.07 42.44 25.34
N LYS A 3 -20.48 42.65 24.08
CA LYS A 3 -21.07 41.59 23.25
C LYS A 3 -19.96 40.59 22.97
N ASP A 4 -20.03 39.42 23.59
CA ASP A 4 -19.28 38.25 23.15
C ASP A 4 -19.69 37.97 21.70
N GLY A 5 -18.77 38.20 20.77
CA GLY A 5 -18.96 37.86 19.37
C GLY A 5 -19.17 36.35 19.21
N PRO A 6 -19.94 35.91 18.20
CA PRO A 6 -20.20 34.50 17.98
C PRO A 6 -18.87 33.78 17.73
N LYS A 7 -18.52 32.84 18.61
CA LYS A 7 -17.45 31.86 18.36
C LYS A 7 -17.88 31.03 17.15
N THR A 8 -17.43 31.41 15.96
CA THR A 8 -17.52 30.57 14.77
C THR A 8 -16.67 29.33 15.03
N LYS A 9 -17.32 28.23 15.40
CA LYS A 9 -16.71 26.90 15.33
C LYS A 9 -16.36 26.71 13.85
N SER A 10 -15.08 26.81 13.49
CA SER A 10 -14.61 26.44 12.16
C SER A 10 -14.94 24.95 11.95
N THR A 11 -16.03 24.71 11.22
CA THR A 11 -16.63 23.40 10.91
C THR A 11 -16.11 22.81 9.61
N ASP A 12 -15.12 23.45 8.98
CA ASP A 12 -14.65 23.05 7.66
C ASP A 12 -13.65 21.89 7.78
N LYS A 13 -14.17 20.67 7.62
CA LYS A 13 -13.43 19.40 7.61
C LYS A 13 -13.33 18.93 6.17
N THR A 14 -12.12 18.89 5.63
CA THR A 14 -11.85 18.37 4.29
C THR A 14 -11.63 16.86 4.39
N ILE A 15 -12.42 16.09 3.66
CA ILE A 15 -12.23 14.64 3.54
C ILE A 15 -11.41 14.38 2.29
N ILE A 16 -10.26 13.73 2.47
CA ILE A 16 -9.35 13.35 1.39
C ILE A 16 -9.29 11.83 1.35
N VAL A 17 -9.55 11.25 0.19
CA VAL A 17 -9.53 9.80 -0.02
C VAL A 17 -8.26 9.41 -0.75
N ILE A 18 -7.53 8.44 -0.22
CA ILE A 18 -6.29 7.90 -0.79
C ILE A 18 -6.54 6.45 -1.23
N HIS A 19 -6.14 6.13 -2.46
CA HIS A 19 -6.04 4.76 -2.92
C HIS A 19 -4.68 4.49 -3.55
N ALA A 20 -4.23 3.25 -3.43
CA ALA A 20 -2.99 2.79 -4.03
C ALA A 20 -3.15 1.37 -4.57
N GLU A 21 -2.54 1.12 -5.72
CA GLU A 21 -2.59 -0.17 -6.38
C GLU A 21 -1.18 -0.62 -6.74
N ALA A 22 -0.93 -1.92 -6.69
CA ALA A 22 0.30 -2.48 -7.20
C ALA A 22 0.04 -3.84 -7.86
N THR A 23 0.62 -4.06 -9.03
CA THR A 23 0.47 -5.32 -9.77
C THR A 23 1.46 -6.37 -9.27
N THR A 24 1.04 -7.63 -9.22
CA THR A 24 1.83 -8.74 -8.64
C THR A 24 3.06 -9.11 -9.47
N ASN A 25 3.00 -8.92 -10.79
CA ASN A 25 4.01 -9.43 -11.72
C ASN A 25 5.14 -8.42 -12.00
N SER A 26 4.82 -7.14 -12.21
CA SER A 26 5.82 -6.10 -12.49
C SER A 26 6.23 -5.30 -11.25
N GLN A 27 5.48 -5.42 -10.15
CA GLN A 27 5.53 -4.51 -9.00
C GLN A 27 5.26 -3.06 -9.41
N ALA A 28 4.63 -2.83 -10.56
CA ALA A 28 4.22 -1.49 -10.97
C ALA A 28 3.19 -0.98 -9.97
N MET A 29 3.38 0.26 -9.53
CA MET A 29 2.60 0.85 -8.46
C MET A 29 1.96 2.15 -8.96
N GLY A 30 0.70 2.34 -8.63
CA GLY A 30 0.00 3.60 -8.77
C GLY A 30 -0.49 4.10 -7.41
N TRP A 31 -0.60 5.41 -7.27
CA TRP A 31 -1.21 6.06 -6.12
C TRP A 31 -2.05 7.23 -6.61
N ALA A 32 -3.12 7.53 -5.88
CA ALA A 32 -3.89 8.73 -6.10
C ALA A 32 -4.52 9.21 -4.79
N TRP A 33 -4.79 10.51 -4.73
CA TRP A 33 -5.69 11.09 -3.76
C TRP A 33 -6.73 11.95 -4.47
N ALA A 34 -7.92 12.03 -3.88
CA ALA A 34 -8.99 12.92 -4.33
C ALA A 34 -9.72 13.51 -3.13
N ASP A 35 -10.19 14.74 -3.28
CA ASP A 35 -11.16 15.38 -2.38
C ASP A 35 -12.43 15.76 -3.18
N ALA A 36 -13.25 16.66 -2.66
CA ALA A 36 -14.47 17.11 -3.34
C ALA A 36 -14.23 18.01 -4.57
N SER A 37 -13.02 18.55 -4.72
CA SER A 37 -12.71 19.61 -5.69
C SER A 37 -11.63 19.22 -6.70
N THR A 38 -10.70 18.35 -6.30
CA THR A 38 -9.50 18.06 -7.07
C THR A 38 -8.94 16.68 -6.72
N HIS A 39 -7.96 16.27 -7.52
CA HIS A 39 -7.27 15.01 -7.34
C HIS A 39 -5.83 15.12 -7.87
N LYS A 40 -4.93 14.30 -7.33
CA LYS A 40 -3.59 14.09 -7.90
C LYS A 40 -3.23 12.62 -7.84
N TYR A 41 -2.36 12.22 -8.76
CA TYR A 41 -1.93 10.84 -8.89
C TYR A 41 -0.51 10.74 -9.39
N GLY A 42 0.03 9.53 -9.31
CA GLY A 42 1.34 9.20 -9.84
C GLY A 42 1.60 7.72 -9.77
N GLY A 43 2.77 7.31 -10.25
CA GLY A 43 3.16 5.91 -10.23
C GLY A 43 4.65 5.71 -10.45
N ALA A 44 5.06 4.45 -10.26
CA ALA A 44 6.43 4.01 -10.45
C ALA A 44 6.44 2.57 -11.00
N PRO A 45 7.51 2.19 -11.74
CA PRO A 45 7.66 0.83 -12.26
C PRO A 45 7.87 -0.23 -11.17
N HIS A 46 8.30 0.19 -9.98
CA HIS A 46 8.53 -0.71 -8.84
C HIS A 46 7.99 -0.08 -7.56
N GLY A 47 7.15 -0.81 -6.83
CA GLY A 47 6.52 -0.34 -5.61
C GLY A 47 5.64 -1.39 -4.95
N THR A 48 4.93 -0.97 -3.92
CA THR A 48 4.00 -1.81 -3.15
C THR A 48 2.80 -0.95 -2.78
N VAL A 49 1.60 -1.54 -2.62
CA VAL A 49 0.40 -0.81 -2.16
C VAL A 49 0.70 0.06 -0.93
N TYR A 50 1.43 -0.48 0.05
CA TYR A 50 1.84 0.27 1.25
C TYR A 50 2.69 1.52 0.94
N LEU A 51 3.63 1.41 0.00
CA LEU A 51 4.46 2.54 -0.43
C LEU A 51 3.61 3.58 -1.20
N GLY A 52 2.69 3.12 -2.03
CA GLY A 52 1.78 3.99 -2.78
C GLY A 52 0.85 4.76 -1.85
N ALA A 53 0.29 4.10 -0.84
CA ALA A 53 -0.57 4.74 0.15
C ALA A 53 0.17 5.82 0.95
N LEU A 54 1.37 5.53 1.46
CA LEU A 54 2.20 6.54 2.14
C LEU A 54 2.56 7.72 1.22
N THR A 55 2.80 7.43 -0.06
CA THR A 55 3.08 8.46 -1.07
C THR A 55 1.87 9.36 -1.31
N GLY A 56 0.69 8.77 -1.49
CA GLY A 56 -0.56 9.51 -1.64
C GLY A 56 -0.87 10.36 -0.41
N ILE A 57 -0.67 9.83 0.79
CA ILE A 57 -0.83 10.58 2.05
C ILE A 57 0.12 11.79 2.09
N LEU A 58 1.41 11.60 1.78
CA LEU A 58 2.39 12.68 1.79
C LEU A 58 2.01 13.79 0.78
N GLN A 59 1.62 13.40 -0.43
CA GLN A 59 1.21 14.33 -1.48
C GLN A 59 -0.10 15.04 -1.18
N ALA A 60 -1.04 14.37 -0.51
CA ALA A 60 -2.27 14.97 -0.02
C ALA A 60 -1.96 16.06 1.00
N LEU A 61 -1.15 15.76 2.02
CA LEU A 61 -0.76 16.75 3.03
C LEU A 61 -0.06 17.97 2.41
N ARG A 62 0.87 17.75 1.47
CA ARG A 62 1.56 18.83 0.75
C ARG A 62 0.66 19.67 -0.13
N SER A 63 -0.47 19.14 -0.57
CA SER A 63 -1.43 19.87 -1.41
C SER A 63 -2.48 20.60 -0.60
N HIS A 64 -2.66 20.26 0.68
CA HIS A 64 -3.67 20.85 1.56
C HIS A 64 -3.01 21.56 2.73
N THR A 65 -2.34 22.68 2.48
CA THR A 65 -1.64 23.48 3.51
C THR A 65 -2.56 24.47 4.24
N GLY A 66 -3.86 24.43 3.97
CA GLY A 66 -4.85 25.35 4.56
C GLY A 66 -5.07 25.14 6.06
N SER A 67 -5.83 26.02 6.70
CA SER A 67 -6.19 25.91 8.13
C SER A 67 -7.36 24.95 8.41
N GLN A 68 -7.81 24.22 7.40
CA GLN A 68 -8.93 23.28 7.52
C GLN A 68 -8.49 21.98 8.18
N ARG A 69 -9.41 21.35 8.93
CA ARG A 69 -9.18 20.04 9.54
C ARG A 69 -9.18 18.98 8.44
N LEU A 70 -8.20 18.08 8.47
CA LEU A 70 -8.11 17.02 7.46
C LEU A 70 -8.55 15.66 8.02
N ALA A 71 -9.39 14.97 7.27
CA ALA A 71 -9.70 13.56 7.47
C ALA A 71 -9.23 12.76 6.26
N ILE A 72 -8.08 12.12 6.41
CA ILE A 72 -7.47 11.30 5.38
C ILE A 72 -8.03 9.87 5.51
N LYS A 73 -8.75 9.41 4.49
CA LYS A 73 -9.36 8.07 4.43
C LYS A 73 -8.63 7.18 3.45
N THR A 74 -8.29 5.95 3.86
CA THR A 74 -7.62 4.98 2.98
C THR A 74 -7.98 3.54 3.37
N ASP A 75 -7.96 2.63 2.40
CA ASP A 75 -8.07 1.18 2.63
C ASP A 75 -6.74 0.54 3.07
N CYS A 76 -5.62 1.27 3.04
CA CYS A 76 -4.33 0.76 3.48
C CYS A 76 -4.18 0.81 5.01
N GLN A 77 -4.74 -0.20 5.71
CA GLN A 77 -4.63 -0.33 7.16
C GLN A 77 -3.17 -0.30 7.68
N GLN A 78 -2.23 -0.86 6.90
CA GLN A 78 -0.82 -0.84 7.25
C GLN A 78 -0.25 0.60 7.32
N ALA A 79 -0.68 1.49 6.42
CA ALA A 79 -0.26 2.90 6.45
C ALA A 79 -0.84 3.63 7.66
N ILE A 80 -2.13 3.45 7.93
CA ILE A 80 -2.80 4.05 9.11
C ILE A 80 -2.09 3.60 10.39
N ALA A 81 -1.87 2.30 10.56
CA ALA A 81 -1.21 1.75 11.74
C ALA A 81 0.23 2.26 11.90
N ALA A 82 0.99 2.36 10.81
CA ALA A 82 2.36 2.85 10.84
C ALA A 82 2.46 4.32 11.26
N ILE A 83 1.59 5.18 10.71
CA ILE A 83 1.55 6.61 11.04
C ILE A 83 1.12 6.79 12.50
N ASN A 84 0.07 6.11 12.95
CA ASN A 84 -0.40 6.19 14.33
C ASN A 84 0.65 5.71 15.33
N ALA A 85 1.34 4.61 15.03
CA ALA A 85 2.46 4.14 15.86
C ALA A 85 3.58 5.20 15.92
N ALA A 86 3.95 5.79 14.79
CA ALA A 86 5.00 6.81 14.75
C ALA A 86 4.62 8.11 15.49
N ARG A 87 3.34 8.55 15.42
CA ARG A 87 2.81 9.68 16.20
C ARG A 87 2.91 9.46 17.71
N SER A 88 2.82 8.21 18.18
CA SER A 88 2.98 7.85 19.59
C SER A 88 4.45 7.77 20.05
N GLY A 89 5.41 8.15 19.20
CA GLY A 89 6.85 8.07 19.49
C GLY A 89 7.44 6.65 19.37
N ARG A 90 6.65 5.67 18.92
CA ARG A 90 7.13 4.30 18.75
C ARG A 90 7.89 4.17 17.43
N LYS A 91 9.16 3.75 17.51
CA LYS A 91 9.93 3.37 16.33
C LYS A 91 9.32 2.12 15.67
N PRO A 92 9.28 2.03 14.34
CA PRO A 92 8.80 0.82 13.67
C PRO A 92 9.72 -0.36 14.00
N THR A 93 9.16 -1.43 14.56
CA THR A 93 9.90 -2.67 14.88
C THR A 93 9.93 -3.63 13.70
N THR A 94 8.91 -3.59 12.84
CA THR A 94 8.80 -4.47 11.68
C THR A 94 9.81 -4.09 10.57
N PRO A 95 10.35 -5.06 9.81
CA PRO A 95 11.26 -4.78 8.71
C PRO A 95 10.67 -3.86 7.63
N SER A 96 9.37 -4.00 7.32
CA SER A 96 8.67 -3.13 6.37
C SER A 96 8.56 -1.70 6.88
N GLY A 97 8.25 -1.53 8.17
CA GLY A 97 8.21 -0.23 8.83
C GLY A 97 9.58 0.45 8.86
N ARG A 98 10.65 -0.29 9.19
CA ARG A 98 12.01 0.25 9.21
C ARG A 98 12.48 0.71 7.83
N LYS A 99 12.19 -0.06 6.77
CA LYS A 99 12.55 0.31 5.39
C LYS A 99 11.83 1.57 4.91
N ASN A 100 10.60 1.79 5.37
CA ASN A 100 9.77 2.92 4.97
C ASN A 100 9.82 4.10 5.96
N PHE A 101 10.63 4.00 7.02
CA PHE A 101 10.70 5.00 8.07
C PHE A 101 11.01 6.41 7.56
N PRO A 102 11.91 6.64 6.58
CA PRO A 102 12.13 7.99 6.04
C PRO A 102 10.86 8.62 5.46
N LEU A 103 10.04 7.83 4.77
CA LEU A 103 8.77 8.31 4.19
C LEU A 103 7.71 8.55 5.27
N ILE A 104 7.65 7.70 6.29
CA ILE A 104 6.76 7.91 7.45
C ILE A 104 7.15 9.19 8.19
N GLN A 105 8.45 9.43 8.38
CA GLN A 105 8.94 10.65 9.03
C GLN A 105 8.54 11.89 8.23
N ALA A 106 8.70 11.87 6.91
CA ALA A 106 8.25 12.97 6.05
C ALA A 106 6.75 13.25 6.19
N VAL A 107 5.93 12.20 6.32
CA VAL A 107 4.49 12.35 6.63
C VAL A 107 4.27 13.01 7.99
N LEU A 108 5.00 12.61 9.04
CA LEU A 108 4.91 13.26 10.35
C LEU A 108 5.34 14.72 10.31
N ASP A 109 6.37 15.05 9.54
CA ASP A 109 6.88 16.40 9.40
C ASP A 109 5.85 17.29 8.70
N GLU A 110 5.14 16.80 7.68
CA GLU A 110 4.00 17.52 7.09
C GLU A 110 2.83 17.68 8.06
N ILE A 111 2.48 16.63 8.84
CA ILE A 111 1.44 16.73 9.87
C ILE A 111 1.81 17.81 10.90
N SER A 112 3.07 17.88 11.32
CA SER A 112 3.53 18.86 12.31
C SER A 112 3.50 20.30 11.81
N ARG A 113 3.64 20.49 10.49
CA ARG A 113 3.56 21.80 9.83
C ARG A 113 2.12 22.19 9.50
N HIS A 114 1.18 21.25 9.50
CA HIS A 114 -0.23 21.53 9.26
C HIS A 114 -0.84 22.28 10.44
N ASN A 115 -1.42 23.45 10.19
CA ASN A 115 -1.92 24.34 11.24
C ASN A 115 -3.21 23.86 11.92
N ALA A 116 -3.77 22.73 11.47
CA ALA A 116 -5.01 22.18 11.99
C ALA A 116 -4.88 20.67 12.27
N PRO A 117 -5.81 20.08 13.05
CA PRO A 117 -5.83 18.64 13.27
C PRO A 117 -5.92 17.81 11.98
N VAL A 118 -5.02 16.83 11.85
CA VAL A 118 -5.06 15.77 10.84
C VAL A 118 -5.45 14.44 11.49
N SER A 119 -6.46 13.78 10.93
CA SER A 119 -6.96 12.47 11.36
C SER A 119 -6.90 11.45 10.23
N PHE A 120 -6.70 10.17 10.59
CA PHE A 120 -6.55 9.06 9.65
C PHE A 120 -7.60 8.00 9.94
N HIS A 121 -8.36 7.60 8.92
CA HIS A 121 -9.47 6.66 9.05
C HIS A 121 -9.46 5.61 7.95
N ALA A 122 -10.08 4.47 8.24
CA ALA A 122 -10.46 3.54 7.18
C ALA A 122 -11.57 4.16 6.31
N ILE A 123 -11.76 3.61 5.11
CA ILE A 123 -12.95 3.91 4.31
C ILE A 123 -14.19 3.40 5.05
N ASP A 124 -15.22 4.23 5.07
CA ASP A 124 -16.49 4.04 5.78
C ASP A 124 -17.65 4.69 4.97
N GLU A 125 -18.85 4.71 5.53
CA GLU A 125 -20.05 5.29 4.90
C GLU A 125 -19.98 6.81 4.72
N GLU A 126 -19.19 7.52 5.55
CA GLU A 126 -18.96 8.97 5.41
C GLU A 126 -17.95 9.30 4.29
N THR A 127 -17.37 8.29 3.63
CA THR A 127 -16.39 8.51 2.57
C THR A 127 -17.10 8.99 1.30
N PRO A 128 -16.73 10.16 0.73
CA PRO A 128 -17.34 10.63 -0.51
C PRO A 128 -17.12 9.61 -1.63
N VAL A 129 -18.22 9.05 -2.14
CA VAL A 129 -18.22 7.96 -3.13
C VAL A 129 -17.40 8.33 -4.36
N MET A 130 -17.49 9.59 -4.77
CA MET A 130 -16.85 10.09 -5.97
C MET A 130 -15.36 10.32 -5.80
N ALA A 131 -14.92 10.89 -4.68
CA ALA A 131 -13.50 10.94 -4.34
C ALA A 131 -12.88 9.51 -4.28
N LEU A 132 -13.60 8.55 -3.73
CA LEU A 132 -13.16 7.15 -3.70
C LEU A 132 -13.05 6.54 -5.11
N LYS A 133 -14.07 6.71 -5.96
CA LYS A 133 -14.04 6.24 -7.35
C LYS A 133 -12.88 6.88 -8.13
N THR A 134 -12.67 8.19 -7.99
CA THR A 134 -11.59 8.95 -8.61
C THR A 134 -10.22 8.44 -8.17
N ALA A 135 -9.99 8.30 -6.86
CA ALA A 135 -8.73 7.79 -6.35
C ALA A 135 -8.44 6.36 -6.84
N ARG A 136 -9.46 5.49 -6.89
CA ARG A 136 -9.33 4.14 -7.43
C ARG A 136 -8.97 4.12 -8.91
N LEU A 137 -9.71 4.87 -9.72
CA LEU A 137 -9.51 4.94 -11.17
C LEU A 137 -8.08 5.38 -11.51
N PHE A 138 -7.60 6.47 -10.90
CA PHE A 138 -6.28 7.01 -11.25
C PHE A 138 -5.12 6.16 -10.71
N ALA A 139 -5.24 5.60 -9.51
CA ALA A 139 -4.21 4.68 -9.00
C ALA A 139 -4.13 3.43 -9.90
N GLN A 140 -5.26 2.90 -10.34
CA GLN A 140 -5.31 1.78 -11.27
C GLN A 140 -4.66 2.12 -12.61
N GLN A 141 -5.07 3.22 -13.24
CA GLN A 141 -4.51 3.69 -14.51
C GLN A 141 -2.98 3.84 -14.44
N GLN A 142 -2.44 4.42 -13.36
CA GLN A 142 -1.00 4.56 -13.20
C GLN A 142 -0.31 3.19 -13.08
N SER A 143 -0.83 2.29 -12.23
CA SER A 143 -0.24 0.94 -12.08
C SER A 143 -0.25 0.15 -13.40
N GLN A 144 -1.31 0.28 -14.19
CA GLN A 144 -1.43 -0.36 -15.51
C GLN A 144 -0.48 0.27 -16.53
N ALA A 145 -0.33 1.59 -16.53
CA ALA A 145 0.55 2.27 -17.46
C ALA A 145 2.03 1.87 -17.26
N PHE A 146 2.48 1.74 -16.01
CA PHE A 146 3.82 1.22 -15.69
C PHE A 146 3.96 -0.29 -15.91
N THR A 147 2.84 -1.03 -15.94
CA THR A 147 2.84 -2.43 -16.35
C THR A 147 3.01 -2.55 -17.87
N LYS A 148 2.36 -1.68 -18.65
CA LYS A 148 2.49 -1.63 -20.13
C LYS A 148 3.86 -1.11 -20.57
N ASP A 149 4.37 -0.08 -19.91
CA ASP A 149 5.70 0.47 -20.17
C ASP A 149 6.52 0.56 -18.87
N PRO A 150 7.27 -0.50 -18.52
CA PRO A 150 8.14 -0.51 -17.34
C PRO A 150 9.33 0.46 -17.42
N LYS A 151 9.66 0.99 -18.62
CA LYS A 151 10.75 1.96 -18.81
C LYS A 151 10.28 3.40 -18.62
N ARG A 152 8.96 3.62 -18.52
CA ARG A 152 8.37 4.92 -18.24
C ARG A 152 9.03 5.54 -16.99
N ALA A 153 9.32 6.84 -17.07
CA ALA A 153 9.82 7.58 -15.92
C ALA A 153 8.75 7.64 -14.81
N PRO A 154 9.12 7.48 -13.53
CA PRO A 154 8.18 7.66 -12.42
C PRO A 154 7.52 9.04 -12.45
N THR A 155 6.23 9.09 -12.14
CA THR A 155 5.42 10.33 -12.18
C THR A 155 4.84 10.61 -10.80
N GLY A 156 4.85 11.88 -10.37
CA GLY A 156 4.27 12.29 -9.09
C GLY A 156 4.97 11.71 -7.84
N ILE A 157 6.09 11.02 -7.99
CA ILE A 157 6.81 10.41 -6.87
C ILE A 157 7.62 11.47 -6.13
N PRO A 158 7.35 11.74 -4.84
CA PRO A 158 8.17 12.63 -4.04
C PRO A 158 9.54 12.01 -3.77
N ARG A 159 10.54 12.86 -3.53
CA ARG A 159 11.94 12.45 -3.33
C ARG A 159 12.09 11.39 -2.24
N GLU A 160 11.33 11.52 -1.15
CA GLU A 160 11.39 10.59 -0.03
C GLU A 160 10.91 9.18 -0.41
N THR A 161 9.88 9.10 -1.26
CA THR A 161 9.43 7.82 -1.83
C THR A 161 10.49 7.25 -2.77
N MET A 162 11.11 8.09 -3.60
CA MET A 162 12.19 7.68 -4.52
C MET A 162 13.40 7.10 -3.77
N ASP A 163 13.82 7.76 -2.69
CA ASP A 163 14.93 7.31 -1.84
C ASP A 163 14.65 5.95 -1.19
N VAL A 164 13.41 5.73 -0.71
CA VAL A 164 12.98 4.42 -0.19
C VAL A 164 13.04 3.34 -1.27
N MET A 165 12.59 3.64 -2.49
CA MET A 165 12.66 2.69 -3.61
C MET A 165 14.10 2.34 -3.99
N ILE A 166 14.98 3.33 -4.09
CA ILE A 166 16.41 3.12 -4.39
C ILE A 166 17.05 2.24 -3.30
N ARG A 167 16.84 2.56 -2.03
CA ARG A 167 17.36 1.76 -0.91
C ARG A 167 16.86 0.32 -0.95
N ARG A 168 15.57 0.10 -1.23
CA ARG A 168 15.00 -1.25 -1.38
C ARG A 168 15.70 -2.03 -2.49
N ARG A 169 15.98 -1.40 -3.63
CA ARG A 169 16.65 -2.03 -4.77
C ARG A 169 18.10 -2.38 -4.46
N LEU A 170 18.82 -1.49 -3.78
CA LEU A 170 20.21 -1.74 -3.35
C LEU A 170 20.29 -2.94 -2.39
N ILE A 171 19.44 -2.96 -1.36
CA ILE A 171 19.36 -4.08 -0.40
C ILE A 171 19.03 -5.40 -1.12
N SER A 172 18.14 -5.37 -2.12
CA SER A 172 17.81 -6.56 -2.89
C SER A 172 19.00 -7.10 -3.69
N LYS A 173 19.80 -6.22 -4.31
CA LYS A 173 21.00 -6.62 -5.07
C LYS A 173 22.05 -7.25 -4.15
N GLU A 174 22.30 -6.64 -3.00
CA GLU A 174 23.23 -7.17 -1.98
C GLU A 174 22.77 -8.54 -1.46
N SER A 175 21.47 -8.71 -1.23
CA SER A 175 20.90 -9.98 -0.76
C SER A 175 21.07 -11.10 -1.78
N ILE A 176 20.88 -10.80 -3.07
CA ILE A 176 21.09 -11.76 -4.16
C ILE A 176 22.57 -12.14 -4.26
N ALA A 177 23.48 -11.16 -4.21
CA ALA A 177 24.91 -11.41 -4.27
C ALA A 177 25.38 -12.32 -3.11
N LYS A 178 24.87 -12.07 -1.89
CA LYS A 178 25.17 -12.90 -0.72
C LYS A 178 24.63 -14.32 -0.86
N ALA A 179 23.42 -14.49 -1.40
CA ALA A 179 22.85 -15.81 -1.65
C ALA A 179 23.68 -16.60 -2.68
N GLN A 180 24.14 -15.95 -3.75
CA GLN A 180 25.01 -16.56 -4.76
C GLN A 180 26.37 -16.97 -4.17
N GLN A 181 26.96 -16.13 -3.31
CA GLN A 181 28.21 -16.45 -2.62
C GLN A 181 28.04 -17.67 -1.70
N ASN A 182 26.95 -17.73 -0.93
CA ASN A 182 26.65 -18.87 -0.07
C ASN A 182 26.43 -20.16 -0.88
N ALA A 183 25.74 -20.07 -2.02
CA ALA A 183 25.53 -21.22 -2.90
C ALA A 183 26.86 -21.75 -3.47
N LYS A 184 27.77 -20.86 -3.89
CA LYS A 184 29.13 -21.25 -4.32
C LYS A 184 29.92 -21.89 -3.18
N ALA A 185 29.86 -21.34 -1.96
CA ALA A 185 30.53 -21.93 -0.80
C ALA A 185 30.02 -23.35 -0.50
N GLN A 186 28.71 -23.58 -0.60
CA GLN A 186 28.11 -24.90 -0.43
C GLN A 186 28.53 -25.89 -1.54
N GLN A 187 28.62 -25.44 -2.79
CA GLN A 187 29.13 -26.26 -3.90
C GLN A 187 30.59 -26.66 -3.68
N ASN A 188 31.44 -25.71 -3.27
CA ASN A 188 32.85 -25.96 -2.98
C ASN A 188 33.02 -26.95 -1.82
N ALA A 189 32.23 -26.82 -0.75
CA ALA A 189 32.24 -27.76 0.36
C ALA A 189 31.81 -29.18 -0.05
N LYS A 190 30.82 -29.30 -0.95
CA LYS A 190 30.39 -30.59 -1.51
C LYS A 190 31.48 -31.22 -2.39
N ALA A 191 32.16 -30.43 -3.22
CA ALA A 191 33.26 -30.90 -4.07
C ALA A 191 34.45 -31.41 -3.24
N LEU A 192 34.79 -30.71 -2.15
CA LEU A 192 35.87 -31.12 -1.24
C LEU A 192 35.57 -32.46 -0.55
N ASN A 193 34.33 -32.67 -0.10
CA ASN A 193 33.91 -33.94 0.52
C ASN A 193 33.90 -35.11 -0.47
N GLN A 194 33.62 -34.87 -1.76
CA GLN A 194 33.68 -35.91 -2.79
C GLN A 194 35.13 -36.32 -3.11
N GLN A 195 36.08 -35.39 -3.05
CA GLN A 195 37.51 -35.71 -3.24
C GLN A 195 38.10 -36.53 -2.08
N GLN A 196 37.58 -36.36 -0.86
CA GLN A 196 38.06 -37.11 0.31
C GLN A 196 37.52 -38.54 0.38
N ASN A 197 36.34 -38.81 -0.19
CA ASN A 197 35.73 -40.16 -0.22
C ASN A 197 36.11 -41.01 -1.45
N GLY A 198 36.94 -40.48 -2.37
CA GLY A 198 37.34 -41.17 -3.60
C GLY A 198 38.69 -41.91 -3.54
N LYS A 199 39.41 -41.91 -2.42
CA LYS A 199 40.66 -42.69 -2.28
C LYS A 199 40.33 -44.13 -1.88
N PRO A 200 40.56 -45.15 -2.72
CA PRO A 200 40.39 -46.53 -2.31
C PRO A 200 41.39 -46.85 -1.21
N ALA A 201 40.88 -47.40 -0.10
CA ALA A 201 41.69 -47.90 0.99
C ALA A 201 42.64 -48.98 0.45
N GLN A 202 43.95 -48.70 0.45
CA GLN A 202 44.94 -49.77 0.36
C GLN A 202 44.80 -50.62 1.61
N VAL A 203 44.45 -51.88 1.36
CA VAL A 203 44.38 -52.97 2.32
C VAL A 203 45.72 -53.10 3.03
N ASN A 204 45.78 -52.74 4.31
CA ASN A 204 46.86 -53.17 5.20
C ASN A 204 46.27 -54.03 6.32
N LYS A 205 46.77 -55.26 6.33
CA LYS A 205 46.42 -56.42 7.16
C LYS A 205 46.81 -56.16 8.63
N PRO A 206 46.03 -56.61 9.62
CA PRO A 206 46.40 -56.45 11.02
C PRO A 206 47.47 -57.48 11.41
N THR A 207 48.58 -57.03 11.98
CA THR A 207 49.48 -57.88 12.77
C THR A 207 49.61 -57.29 14.17
N THR A 208 49.00 -57.98 15.12
CA THR A 208 49.22 -57.85 16.55
C THR A 208 50.69 -58.11 16.87
N LYS A 209 51.35 -57.20 17.59
CA LYS A 209 52.35 -57.55 18.61
C LYS A 209 52.58 -56.37 19.56
N GLN A 210 52.28 -56.66 20.83
CA GLN A 210 52.74 -55.91 21.99
C GLN A 210 54.27 -55.81 21.97
N ASN A 211 54.81 -54.66 22.36
CA ASN A 211 55.97 -54.61 23.23
C ASN A 211 56.04 -53.30 24.00
N THR A 212 56.17 -53.47 25.30
CA THR A 212 56.47 -52.50 26.35
C THR A 212 57.87 -51.90 26.16
N THR A 213 58.07 -50.62 26.54
CA THR A 213 59.21 -50.14 27.35
C THR A 213 58.95 -48.71 27.82
N LYS A 214 59.31 -48.48 29.08
CA LYS A 214 59.19 -47.28 29.91
C LYS A 214 60.20 -46.19 29.52
N GLN A 215 59.85 -44.91 29.74
CA GLN A 215 60.65 -43.85 30.39
C GLN A 215 59.82 -42.54 30.34
N ASN A 216 59.28 -42.08 31.47
CA ASN A 216 59.84 -41.13 32.44
C ASN A 216 59.86 -39.65 31.99
N ASP A 217 59.03 -38.89 32.70
CA ASP A 217 59.34 -37.66 33.46
C ASP A 217 58.89 -36.28 32.96
N LYS A 218 58.33 -35.56 33.96
CA LYS A 218 58.14 -34.10 34.11
C LYS A 218 57.33 -33.32 33.07
N LEU A 219 56.16 -32.81 33.48
CA LEU A 219 56.06 -31.55 34.24
C LEU A 219 54.59 -31.24 34.59
N THR A 220 54.32 -31.10 35.89
CA THR A 220 53.05 -30.67 36.48
C THR A 220 52.99 -29.15 36.67
N LYS A 221 51.78 -28.58 36.55
CA LYS A 221 51.20 -27.50 37.39
C LYS A 221 49.71 -27.39 37.02
N GLN A 222 48.82 -27.96 37.85
CA GLN A 222 48.04 -27.29 38.91
C GLN A 222 47.01 -26.29 38.39
N THR A 223 45.71 -26.57 38.59
CA THR A 223 44.79 -25.80 39.47
C THR A 223 43.41 -26.51 39.58
N GLU A 224 43.08 -26.89 40.84
CA GLU A 224 41.80 -27.02 41.58
C GLU A 224 40.44 -26.95 40.82
N ALA A 225 39.54 -27.95 40.88
CA ALA A 225 38.58 -28.35 41.96
C ALA A 225 37.41 -27.34 42.19
N LEU A 226 36.22 -27.52 41.57
CA LEU A 226 34.93 -28.09 42.09
C LEU A 226 34.20 -27.23 43.16
N PRO A 227 32.85 -27.27 43.35
CA PRO A 227 31.86 -28.35 43.09
C PRO A 227 30.55 -27.91 42.36
N ASN A 228 29.89 -28.73 41.53
CA ASN A 228 28.92 -29.83 41.76
C ASN A 228 27.43 -29.42 41.71
N VAL A 229 26.61 -30.39 41.26
CA VAL A 229 25.14 -30.57 41.37
C VAL A 229 24.25 -30.07 40.22
N GLY A 230 23.62 -31.04 39.54
CA GLY A 230 22.46 -30.81 38.69
C GLY A 230 22.13 -31.94 37.70
N LYS A 231 21.78 -33.13 38.22
CA LYS A 231 21.21 -34.24 37.45
C LYS A 231 19.90 -33.78 36.77
N ASN A 232 19.63 -34.25 35.54
CA ASN A 232 18.42 -35.02 35.20
C ASN A 232 18.26 -35.25 33.68
N ASN A 233 18.00 -36.52 33.36
CA ASN A 233 17.17 -37.07 32.29
C ASN A 233 17.71 -37.14 30.84
N ALA A 234 18.25 -38.33 30.57
CA ALA A 234 18.22 -38.96 29.26
C ALA A 234 16.80 -39.42 28.90
N SER A 235 16.39 -39.20 27.65
CA SER A 235 15.53 -40.14 26.93
C SER A 235 15.90 -40.15 25.46
N THR A 236 16.21 -41.36 25.01
CA THR A 236 16.46 -41.86 23.66
C THR A 236 15.42 -41.41 22.62
N ILE A 237 15.87 -41.15 21.38
CA ILE A 237 15.46 -41.89 20.18
C ILE A 237 16.38 -41.55 18.99
N ARG A 238 16.59 -42.60 18.20
CA ARG A 238 17.46 -42.82 17.04
C ARG A 238 17.11 -42.01 15.78
N ASP A 239 18.16 -41.90 14.97
CA ASP A 239 18.28 -41.92 13.50
C ASP A 239 17.61 -40.83 12.66
N GLY A 240 18.48 -40.07 11.99
CA GLY A 240 18.11 -38.99 11.09
C GLY A 240 17.86 -39.41 9.65
N LYS A 241 17.28 -38.48 8.88
CA LYS A 241 17.56 -38.34 7.44
C LYS A 241 17.21 -36.93 6.96
N THR A 242 18.28 -36.22 6.59
CA THR A 242 18.45 -35.11 5.63
C THR A 242 17.27 -34.22 5.23
N ALA A 243 17.48 -32.92 5.45
CA ALA A 243 16.75 -31.79 4.91
C ALA A 243 16.93 -31.63 3.39
N ASN A 244 15.84 -31.32 2.70
CA ASN A 244 15.76 -30.50 1.49
C ASN A 244 14.34 -29.93 1.38
N ASP A 245 14.24 -28.80 0.67
CA ASP A 245 13.04 -28.06 0.25
C ASP A 245 12.53 -26.94 1.16
N ALA A 246 13.22 -25.81 1.00
CA ALA A 246 12.68 -24.47 1.20
C ALA A 246 11.92 -23.99 -0.05
N VAL A 247 11.06 -22.99 0.16
CA VAL A 247 10.37 -22.11 -0.80
C VAL A 247 8.91 -22.47 -1.12
N ALA A 248 8.00 -22.01 -0.25
CA ALA A 248 6.73 -21.37 -0.64
C ALA A 248 6.10 -20.67 0.58
N SER A 249 6.41 -19.38 0.75
CA SER A 249 5.69 -18.52 1.69
C SER A 249 4.32 -18.18 1.10
N ARG A 250 3.26 -18.80 1.62
CA ARG A 250 1.86 -18.43 1.36
C ARG A 250 1.38 -17.55 2.52
N ASN A 251 1.12 -16.28 2.24
CA ASN A 251 0.18 -15.48 3.03
C ASN A 251 -1.22 -15.77 2.50
N ASN A 252 -1.98 -16.59 3.23
CA ASN A 252 -3.41 -16.76 3.02
C ASN A 252 -4.12 -16.31 4.29
N VAL A 253 -4.68 -15.10 4.28
CA VAL A 253 -5.57 -14.61 5.35
C VAL A 253 -6.97 -15.03 4.95
N THR A 254 -7.49 -16.02 5.67
CA THR A 254 -8.86 -16.50 5.55
C THR A 254 -9.80 -15.49 6.21
N PHE A 255 -10.74 -14.96 5.45
CA PHE A 255 -11.93 -14.26 5.96
C PHE A 255 -12.81 -15.26 6.71
N SER A 256 -13.35 -14.86 7.86
CA SER A 256 -14.52 -15.50 8.48
C SER A 256 -15.52 -14.41 8.82
N ASN A 257 -16.76 -14.63 8.39
CA ASN A 257 -17.89 -13.71 8.45
C ASN A 257 -18.84 -14.14 9.58
N VAL A 258 -19.34 -13.15 10.32
CA VAL A 258 -20.68 -13.00 10.92
C VAL A 258 -21.23 -14.05 11.89
N THR A 259 -21.53 -13.58 13.12
CA THR A 259 -22.85 -13.80 13.76
C THR A 259 -23.25 -12.60 14.61
N ALA A 260 -24.54 -12.26 14.53
CA ALA A 260 -25.21 -11.09 15.10
C ALA A 260 -25.79 -11.36 16.51
N SER A 261 -26.35 -10.28 17.10
CA SER A 261 -27.29 -10.23 18.26
C SER A 261 -26.64 -10.30 19.66
N SER A 262 -27.02 -9.55 20.71
CA SER A 262 -28.29 -8.87 21.04
C SER A 262 -28.08 -7.79 22.13
N ALA A 263 -29.12 -6.97 22.34
CA ALA A 263 -29.33 -5.92 23.37
C ALA A 263 -28.99 -6.37 24.82
N ALA A 264 -28.67 -5.50 25.79
CA ALA A 264 -29.55 -4.53 26.46
C ALA A 264 -28.74 -3.74 27.56
N PRO A 265 -29.31 -2.73 28.25
CA PRO A 265 -28.62 -1.57 28.81
C PRO A 265 -28.38 -1.62 30.33
N ILE A 266 -27.44 -0.84 30.87
CA ILE A 266 -27.44 -0.44 32.29
C ILE A 266 -26.97 1.01 32.46
N HIS A 267 -27.79 1.76 33.20
CA HIS A 267 -27.62 3.12 33.68
C HIS A 267 -26.38 3.32 34.57
N THR A 268 -25.80 4.53 34.59
CA THR A 268 -25.74 5.45 35.75
C THR A 268 -24.63 6.51 35.58
N ALA A 269 -25.05 7.77 35.45
CA ALA A 269 -24.38 8.93 36.06
C ALA A 269 -24.70 8.89 37.58
N PRO A 270 -24.05 9.65 38.51
CA PRO A 270 -23.50 11.00 38.31
C PRO A 270 -22.22 11.33 39.13
N ALA A 271 -21.68 12.54 38.95
CA ALA A 271 -21.52 13.54 40.02
C ALA A 271 -20.45 14.59 39.66
N ALA A 272 -20.81 15.83 39.94
CA ALA A 272 -20.05 17.05 39.77
C ALA A 272 -18.90 17.18 40.79
N SER A 273 -17.88 17.96 40.44
CA SER A 273 -17.23 18.83 41.43
C SER A 273 -16.77 20.13 40.76
N SER A 274 -17.20 21.21 41.41
CA SER A 274 -16.87 22.61 41.22
C SER A 274 -15.48 22.96 41.77
N HIS A 275 -14.93 24.06 41.27
CA HIS A 275 -13.93 25.01 41.84
C HIS A 275 -12.94 25.38 40.71
N GLY A 276 -12.55 26.64 40.47
CA GLY A 276 -12.79 27.88 41.17
C GLY A 276 -12.29 29.05 40.31
N SER A 277 -12.77 30.23 40.66
CA SER A 277 -12.54 31.56 40.11
C SER A 277 -11.08 32.01 40.01
N GLY A 278 -10.78 32.90 39.06
CA GLY A 278 -9.54 33.68 39.10
C GLY A 278 -9.27 34.54 37.86
N THR A 279 -10.10 35.54 37.59
CA THR A 279 -9.76 36.67 36.71
C THR A 279 -8.83 37.62 37.47
N PRO A 280 -7.87 38.28 36.80
CA PRO A 280 -7.93 39.74 36.80
C PRO A 280 -7.53 40.40 35.47
N THR A 281 -8.11 41.56 35.21
CA THR A 281 -7.79 42.53 34.16
C THR A 281 -8.31 43.89 34.68
N PRO A 282 -7.86 45.08 34.24
CA PRO A 282 -6.57 45.54 33.70
C PRO A 282 -5.97 46.71 34.52
N ALA A 283 -4.80 47.22 34.12
CA ALA A 283 -4.38 48.60 34.43
C ALA A 283 -4.09 49.38 33.13
N PRO A 284 -4.41 50.69 33.09
CA PRO A 284 -4.36 51.52 31.88
C PRO A 284 -3.03 52.27 31.75
N HIS A 285 -2.54 52.45 30.52
CA HIS A 285 -1.53 53.47 30.25
C HIS A 285 -2.01 54.47 29.21
N GLN A 286 -1.86 55.73 29.62
CA GLN A 286 -2.19 56.98 28.96
C GLN A 286 -1.21 57.35 27.82
N PRO A 287 -1.57 58.37 27.01
CA PRO A 287 -0.87 58.73 25.78
C PRO A 287 0.27 59.72 26.02
N ASN A 288 1.21 59.81 25.08
CA ASN A 288 2.16 60.92 25.00
C ASN A 288 2.32 61.39 23.54
N PRO A 289 2.78 62.63 23.30
CA PRO A 289 2.18 63.53 22.33
C PRO A 289 3.15 63.91 21.20
N ALA A 290 2.59 64.62 20.21
CA ALA A 290 3.23 65.64 19.38
C ALA A 290 4.60 65.33 18.73
N LEU A 291 4.59 65.26 17.39
CA LEU A 291 5.68 65.81 16.57
C LEU A 291 5.15 66.22 15.18
N SER A 292 4.91 67.52 15.09
CA SER A 292 5.26 68.45 14.01
C SER A 292 5.11 68.03 12.53
N LYS A 293 4.20 68.76 11.86
CA LYS A 293 4.24 69.09 10.43
C LYS A 293 5.63 69.57 9.99
N PRO A 294 5.95 69.36 8.72
CA PRO A 294 6.37 70.48 7.89
C PRO A 294 5.59 70.58 6.57
N ALA A 295 5.82 71.72 5.94
CA ALA A 295 5.02 72.36 4.91
C ALA A 295 5.05 71.67 3.53
N LEU A 296 4.01 72.00 2.76
CA LEU A 296 3.83 71.72 1.35
C LEU A 296 4.89 72.44 0.50
N GLU A 297 5.49 71.72 -0.43
CA GLU A 297 6.02 72.26 -1.69
C GLU A 297 5.37 71.52 -2.88
N PRO A 298 5.20 72.18 -4.04
CA PRO A 298 4.42 71.66 -5.14
C PRO A 298 5.27 70.74 -6.02
N VAL A 299 4.88 69.47 -6.12
CA VAL A 299 5.49 68.52 -7.07
C VAL A 299 4.61 68.40 -8.31
N LEU A 300 5.29 68.56 -9.44
CA LEU A 300 4.85 68.54 -10.83
C LEU A 300 3.85 67.42 -11.17
N GLU A 301 2.85 67.82 -11.95
CA GLU A 301 1.86 66.99 -12.63
C GLU A 301 2.55 66.03 -13.62
N VAL A 302 2.50 64.73 -13.32
CA VAL A 302 2.92 63.65 -14.23
C VAL A 302 1.70 63.15 -15.00
N PRO A 303 1.73 63.06 -16.35
CA PRO A 303 0.59 62.59 -17.13
C PRO A 303 0.33 61.09 -16.87
N ALA A 304 -0.95 60.75 -16.69
CA ALA A 304 -1.42 59.41 -16.44
C ALA A 304 -0.99 58.41 -17.54
N PRO A 305 -0.62 57.16 -17.20
CA PRO A 305 -0.34 56.13 -18.19
C PRO A 305 -1.63 55.76 -18.96
N PRO A 306 -1.54 55.46 -20.26
CA PRO A 306 -2.69 55.08 -21.07
C PRO A 306 -3.30 53.79 -20.54
N ARG A 307 -4.62 53.80 -20.33
CA ARG A 307 -5.42 52.60 -20.02
C ARG A 307 -5.16 51.52 -21.08
N PRO A 308 -4.87 50.27 -20.70
CA PRO A 308 -4.85 49.18 -21.66
C PRO A 308 -6.27 48.98 -22.21
N ARG A 309 -6.39 49.10 -23.54
CA ARG A 309 -7.59 48.72 -24.27
C ARG A 309 -7.77 47.21 -24.09
N HIS A 310 -8.86 46.80 -23.45
CA HIS A 310 -9.32 45.42 -23.47
C HIS A 310 -9.65 45.06 -24.93
N ALA A 311 -8.75 44.34 -25.59
CA ALA A 311 -9.09 43.54 -26.75
C ALA A 311 -9.83 42.31 -26.21
N ALA A 312 -11.14 42.24 -26.49
CA ALA A 312 -11.90 41.02 -26.38
C ALA A 312 -11.35 40.03 -27.41
N ALA A 313 -10.40 39.20 -26.98
CA ALA A 313 -10.14 37.94 -27.64
C ALA A 313 -11.16 36.95 -27.08
N GLU A 314 -12.23 36.74 -27.83
CA GLU A 314 -13.09 35.57 -27.67
C GLU A 314 -12.21 34.34 -27.92
N THR A 315 -11.68 33.76 -26.85
CA THR A 315 -11.17 32.39 -26.89
C THR A 315 -12.39 31.50 -27.09
N GLU A 316 -12.60 31.04 -28.33
CA GLU A 316 -13.29 29.79 -28.60
C GLU A 316 -12.72 28.74 -27.63
N ALA A 317 -13.50 28.43 -26.61
CA ALA A 317 -13.25 27.31 -25.73
C ALA A 317 -13.46 26.08 -26.60
N ASP A 318 -12.35 25.58 -27.12
CA ASP A 318 -12.22 24.29 -27.78
C ASP A 318 -13.06 23.27 -26.99
N GLU A 319 -14.13 22.77 -27.61
CA GLU A 319 -15.02 21.77 -27.05
C GLU A 319 -14.68 20.37 -27.65
N PRO A 320 -13.59 19.69 -27.22
CA PRO A 320 -13.29 18.32 -27.64
C PRO A 320 -13.52 17.29 -26.53
N GLN A 321 -14.22 17.62 -25.43
CA GLN A 321 -14.29 16.73 -24.27
C GLN A 321 -15.29 15.58 -24.44
N GLU A 322 -16.38 15.77 -25.18
CA GLU A 322 -17.44 14.77 -25.26
C GLU A 322 -17.06 13.56 -26.14
N SER A 323 -16.41 13.81 -27.28
CA SER A 323 -15.94 12.75 -28.18
C SER A 323 -14.88 11.85 -27.52
N GLN A 324 -13.97 12.45 -26.74
CA GLN A 324 -12.96 11.72 -25.98
C GLN A 324 -13.58 10.87 -24.86
N LEU A 325 -14.62 11.39 -24.19
CA LEU A 325 -15.35 10.64 -23.17
C LEU A 325 -16.09 9.45 -23.78
N LEU A 326 -16.76 9.66 -24.92
CA LEU A 326 -17.49 8.60 -25.63
C LEU A 326 -16.52 7.50 -26.11
N GLU A 327 -15.35 7.89 -26.64
CA GLU A 327 -14.32 6.94 -27.07
C GLU A 327 -13.78 6.11 -25.88
N LEU A 328 -13.57 6.76 -24.73
CA LEU A 328 -13.14 6.10 -23.50
C LEU A 328 -14.18 5.08 -22.99
N LEU A 329 -15.46 5.42 -23.05
CA LEU A 329 -16.55 4.52 -22.66
C LEU A 329 -16.65 3.31 -23.59
N HIS A 330 -16.58 3.52 -24.91
CA HIS A 330 -16.53 2.42 -25.90
C HIS A 330 -15.28 1.54 -25.73
N SER A 331 -14.14 2.12 -25.40
CA SER A 331 -12.92 1.36 -25.07
C SER A 331 -13.13 0.50 -23.83
N THR A 332 -13.81 1.02 -22.82
CA THR A 332 -14.12 0.31 -21.58
C THR A 332 -15.03 -0.91 -21.83
N VAL A 333 -16.09 -0.77 -22.63
CA VAL A 333 -16.94 -1.90 -23.05
C VAL A 333 -16.12 -3.00 -23.74
N ARG A 334 -15.25 -2.63 -24.69
CA ARG A 334 -14.37 -3.59 -25.38
C ARG A 334 -13.45 -4.34 -24.42
N ASN A 335 -12.87 -3.65 -23.43
CA ASN A 335 -12.00 -4.27 -22.44
C ASN A 335 -12.74 -5.23 -21.50
N LEU A 336 -13.96 -4.88 -21.08
CA LEU A 336 -14.81 -5.75 -20.26
C LEU A 336 -15.16 -7.04 -21.02
N ARG A 337 -15.56 -6.93 -22.28
CA ARG A 337 -15.85 -8.08 -23.16
C ARG A 337 -14.63 -8.98 -23.36
N SER A 338 -13.47 -8.39 -23.65
CA SER A 338 -12.22 -9.13 -23.80
C SER A 338 -11.84 -9.89 -22.52
N SER A 339 -12.04 -9.26 -21.36
CA SER A 339 -11.80 -9.89 -20.05
C SER A 339 -12.76 -11.07 -19.80
N ALA A 340 -14.05 -10.90 -20.10
CA ALA A 340 -15.04 -11.97 -20.02
C ALA A 340 -14.68 -13.16 -20.93
N GLN A 341 -14.20 -12.89 -22.16
CA GLN A 341 -13.76 -13.92 -23.09
C GLN A 341 -12.53 -14.70 -22.59
N ALA A 342 -11.54 -14.00 -22.02
CA ALA A 342 -10.36 -14.65 -21.43
C ALA A 342 -10.73 -15.56 -20.23
N LEU A 343 -11.66 -15.12 -19.39
CA LEU A 343 -12.18 -15.93 -18.28
C LEU A 343 -12.94 -17.16 -18.80
N ARG A 344 -13.73 -17.03 -19.88
CA ARG A 344 -14.39 -18.19 -20.53
C ARG A 344 -13.38 -19.20 -21.07
N ALA A 345 -12.33 -18.75 -21.76
CA ALA A 345 -11.27 -19.63 -22.25
C ALA A 345 -10.58 -20.37 -21.09
N THR A 346 -10.34 -19.69 -19.98
CA THR A 346 -9.79 -20.30 -18.76
C THR A 346 -10.73 -21.34 -18.17
N ALA A 347 -12.04 -21.05 -18.13
CA ALA A 347 -13.04 -22.01 -17.67
C ALA A 347 -13.13 -23.25 -18.58
N GLN A 348 -12.96 -23.08 -19.91
CA GLN A 348 -12.88 -24.19 -20.86
C GLN A 348 -11.63 -25.04 -20.64
N ALA A 349 -10.47 -24.42 -20.34
CA ALA A 349 -9.27 -25.16 -19.99
C ALA A 349 -9.46 -26.02 -18.72
N TYR A 350 -10.18 -25.51 -17.72
CA TYR A 350 -10.56 -26.33 -16.55
C TYR A 350 -11.51 -27.47 -16.91
N ASP A 351 -12.44 -27.26 -17.85
CA ASP A 351 -13.32 -28.31 -18.36
C ASP A 351 -12.53 -29.43 -19.05
N SER A 352 -11.55 -29.08 -19.90
CA SER A 352 -10.64 -30.05 -20.54
C SER A 352 -9.79 -30.79 -19.52
N ALA A 353 -9.23 -30.09 -18.52
CA ALA A 353 -8.43 -30.72 -17.47
C ALA A 353 -9.24 -31.71 -16.62
N LEU A 354 -10.49 -31.38 -16.29
CA LEU A 354 -11.40 -32.28 -15.57
C LEU A 354 -11.78 -33.51 -16.40
N LYS A 355 -11.89 -33.36 -17.73
CA LYS A 355 -12.12 -34.50 -18.64
C LYS A 355 -10.92 -35.45 -18.66
N HIS A 356 -9.71 -34.91 -18.86
CA HIS A 356 -8.48 -35.71 -18.83
C HIS A 356 -8.24 -36.39 -17.49
N ALA A 357 -8.60 -35.75 -16.37
CA ALA A 357 -8.48 -36.34 -15.05
C ALA A 357 -9.42 -37.55 -14.84
N LYS A 358 -10.54 -37.63 -15.57
CA LYS A 358 -11.47 -38.77 -15.53
C LYS A 358 -11.03 -39.92 -16.43
N ASP A 359 -10.41 -39.59 -17.56
CA ASP A 359 -9.96 -40.58 -18.56
C ASP A 359 -8.60 -41.21 -18.22
N ALA A 360 -7.87 -40.64 -17.26
CA ALA A 360 -6.60 -41.19 -16.77
C ALA A 360 -6.82 -42.56 -16.09
N THR A 361 -6.47 -43.63 -16.82
CA THR A 361 -6.49 -45.01 -16.34
C THR A 361 -5.48 -45.17 -15.19
N PRO A 362 -5.77 -45.96 -14.13
CA PRO A 362 -4.81 -46.23 -13.08
C PRO A 362 -3.50 -46.76 -13.66
N GLY A 363 -2.36 -46.19 -13.25
CA GLY A 363 -1.04 -46.62 -13.71
C GLY A 363 -0.74 -48.08 -13.35
N ILE A 364 0.03 -48.75 -14.22
CA ILE A 364 0.42 -50.17 -14.14
C ILE A 364 1.16 -50.53 -12.83
N ASP A 365 1.66 -49.54 -12.09
CA ASP A 365 2.50 -49.74 -10.91
C ASP A 365 1.73 -49.66 -9.58
N GLY A 366 0.39 -49.60 -9.60
CA GLY A 366 -0.44 -49.59 -8.39
C GLY A 366 -0.31 -48.33 -7.51
N ASN A 367 0.58 -47.41 -7.85
CA ASN A 367 0.69 -46.10 -7.22
C ASN A 367 -0.19 -45.08 -7.96
N PRO A 368 -1.26 -44.57 -7.35
CA PRO A 368 -2.04 -43.51 -7.97
C PRO A 368 -1.17 -42.26 -8.08
N ILE A 369 -0.90 -41.81 -9.32
CA ILE A 369 -0.50 -40.43 -9.58
C ILE A 369 -1.57 -39.59 -8.91
N THR A 370 -1.24 -38.87 -7.83
CA THR A 370 -2.21 -38.04 -7.12
C THR A 370 -2.70 -36.99 -8.10
N PRO A 371 -3.93 -37.10 -8.64
CA PRO A 371 -4.44 -36.07 -9.51
C PRO A 371 -4.55 -34.81 -8.64
N LEU A 372 -4.22 -33.64 -9.20
CA LEU A 372 -4.68 -32.38 -8.63
C LEU A 372 -6.14 -32.57 -8.20
N SER A 373 -6.39 -32.50 -6.89
CA SER A 373 -7.68 -32.98 -6.37
C SER A 373 -8.84 -32.32 -7.14
N GLU A 374 -9.77 -33.12 -7.62
CA GLU A 374 -10.84 -32.69 -8.51
C GLU A 374 -11.66 -31.52 -7.91
N LYS A 375 -11.73 -31.48 -6.57
CA LYS A 375 -12.45 -30.46 -5.79
C LYS A 375 -11.92 -29.03 -6.05
N PRO A 376 -10.62 -28.71 -5.87
CA PRO A 376 -10.09 -27.39 -6.21
C PRO A 376 -10.28 -26.99 -7.67
N LEU A 377 -10.15 -27.92 -8.63
CA LEU A 377 -10.39 -27.64 -10.06
C LEU A 377 -11.86 -27.26 -10.32
N ARG A 378 -12.81 -28.00 -9.75
CA ARG A 378 -14.24 -27.67 -9.83
C ARG A 378 -14.56 -26.32 -9.17
N LYS A 379 -13.94 -26.01 -8.04
CA LYS A 379 -14.10 -24.72 -7.33
C LYS A 379 -13.54 -23.57 -8.18
N ALA A 380 -12.34 -23.70 -8.71
CA ALA A 380 -11.71 -22.70 -9.59
C ALA A 380 -12.59 -22.43 -10.81
N ARG A 381 -13.02 -23.49 -11.52
CA ARG A 381 -13.96 -23.40 -12.65
C ARG A 381 -15.23 -22.62 -12.30
N LYS A 382 -15.87 -22.91 -11.16
CA LYS A 382 -17.10 -22.23 -10.74
C LYS A 382 -16.88 -20.72 -10.55
N HIS A 383 -15.81 -20.33 -9.86
CA HIS A 383 -15.49 -18.92 -9.65
C HIS A 383 -15.14 -18.21 -10.96
N THR A 384 -14.37 -18.84 -11.84
CA THR A 384 -14.02 -18.26 -13.14
C THR A 384 -15.24 -18.05 -14.03
N LYS A 385 -16.22 -18.98 -14.04
CA LYS A 385 -17.48 -18.81 -14.77
C LYS A 385 -18.35 -17.67 -14.19
N ALA A 386 -18.43 -17.58 -12.87
CA ALA A 386 -19.18 -16.50 -12.21
C ALA A 386 -18.58 -15.12 -12.54
N ALA A 387 -17.25 -14.99 -12.45
CA ALA A 387 -16.56 -13.76 -12.82
C ALA A 387 -16.79 -13.40 -14.30
N ALA A 388 -16.72 -14.36 -15.23
CA ALA A 388 -16.98 -14.08 -16.64
C ALA A 388 -18.38 -13.47 -16.88
N LEU A 389 -19.39 -13.97 -16.15
CA LEU A 389 -20.77 -13.48 -16.25
C LEU A 389 -20.92 -12.06 -15.69
N GLU A 390 -20.23 -11.73 -14.59
CA GLU A 390 -20.25 -10.37 -14.02
C GLU A 390 -19.64 -9.34 -14.97
N TYR A 391 -18.52 -9.66 -15.63
CA TYR A 391 -17.90 -8.77 -16.61
C TYR A 391 -18.76 -8.57 -17.85
N GLU A 392 -19.47 -9.61 -18.29
CA GLU A 392 -20.40 -9.52 -19.42
C GLU A 392 -21.60 -8.66 -19.08
N LYS A 393 -22.21 -8.88 -17.90
CA LYS A 393 -23.32 -8.05 -17.42
C LYS A 393 -22.91 -6.58 -17.30
N ALA A 394 -21.73 -6.30 -16.77
CA ALA A 394 -21.21 -4.93 -16.69
C ALA A 394 -20.98 -4.29 -18.08
N ALA A 395 -20.55 -5.08 -19.06
CA ALA A 395 -20.41 -4.61 -20.44
C ALA A 395 -21.78 -4.31 -21.08
N GLU A 396 -22.78 -5.16 -20.84
CA GLU A 396 -24.16 -4.97 -21.33
C GLU A 396 -24.81 -3.73 -20.72
N GLU A 397 -24.70 -3.53 -19.40
CA GLU A 397 -25.23 -2.33 -18.73
C GLU A 397 -24.60 -1.04 -19.28
N LEU A 398 -23.29 -1.05 -19.53
CA LEU A 398 -22.59 0.11 -20.08
C LEU A 398 -22.93 0.35 -21.56
N GLU A 399 -23.15 -0.70 -22.34
CA GLU A 399 -23.57 -0.57 -23.74
C GLU A 399 -25.03 -0.11 -23.85
N GLN A 400 -25.93 -0.58 -22.97
CA GLN A 400 -27.30 -0.05 -22.88
C GLN A 400 -27.29 1.44 -22.55
N PHE A 401 -26.43 1.87 -21.62
CA PHE A 401 -26.24 3.29 -21.32
C PHE A 401 -25.78 4.08 -22.56
N LEU A 402 -24.77 3.58 -23.29
CA LEU A 402 -24.28 4.23 -24.51
C LEU A 402 -25.32 4.30 -25.63
N ASN A 403 -26.12 3.24 -25.81
CA ASN A 403 -27.19 3.23 -26.80
C ASN A 403 -28.31 4.22 -26.43
N SER A 404 -28.62 4.38 -25.14
CA SER A 404 -29.58 5.39 -24.68
C SER A 404 -29.06 6.83 -24.82
N TYR A 405 -27.73 7.01 -24.90
CA TYR A 405 -27.10 8.31 -25.08
C TYR A 405 -27.25 8.87 -26.51
N GLY A 406 -27.42 8.01 -27.51
CA GLY A 406 -27.57 8.43 -28.91
C GLY A 406 -28.97 8.88 -29.32
N ASP A 407 -29.97 8.71 -28.45
CA ASP A 407 -31.41 8.92 -28.75
C ASP A 407 -31.92 10.30 -28.27
N THR A 408 -31.04 11.30 -28.23
CA THR A 408 -31.29 12.62 -27.61
C THR A 408 -32.13 13.55 -28.49
N ASP A 409 -33.42 13.27 -28.60
CA ASP A 409 -34.47 14.31 -28.61
C ASP A 409 -35.21 14.37 -27.25
N SER A 410 -34.88 13.49 -26.29
CA SER A 410 -35.56 13.45 -25.01
C SER A 410 -34.84 14.29 -23.94
N VAL A 411 -35.51 15.35 -23.48
CA VAL A 411 -35.16 16.19 -22.32
C VAL A 411 -34.83 15.37 -21.06
N SER A 412 -35.37 14.15 -20.96
CA SER A 412 -35.11 13.20 -19.87
C SER A 412 -33.66 12.69 -19.81
N ALA A 413 -32.97 12.59 -20.96
CA ALA A 413 -31.57 12.20 -21.00
C ALA A 413 -30.66 13.32 -20.46
N GLN A 414 -30.95 14.58 -20.81
CA GLN A 414 -30.25 15.75 -20.25
C GLN A 414 -30.53 15.93 -18.75
N GLU A 415 -31.75 15.68 -18.28
CA GLU A 415 -32.06 15.71 -16.84
C GLU A 415 -31.37 14.56 -16.08
N SER A 416 -31.27 13.37 -16.67
CA SER A 416 -30.50 12.25 -16.11
C SER A 416 -29.00 12.56 -16.07
N LEU A 417 -28.49 13.28 -17.06
CA LEU A 417 -27.12 13.76 -17.12
C LEU A 417 -26.88 14.91 -16.12
N HIS A 418 -27.85 15.80 -15.92
CA HIS A 418 -27.79 16.84 -14.88
C HIS A 418 -27.85 16.24 -13.47
N ALA A 419 -28.66 15.20 -13.26
CA ALA A 419 -28.72 14.43 -12.02
C ALA A 419 -27.45 13.58 -11.79
N ALA A 420 -26.83 13.06 -12.86
CA ALA A 420 -25.54 12.36 -12.78
C ALA A 420 -24.38 13.33 -12.56
N ARG A 421 -24.42 14.54 -13.14
CA ARG A 421 -23.41 15.61 -12.98
C ARG A 421 -23.46 16.27 -11.60
N TRP A 422 -24.60 16.19 -10.91
CA TRP A 422 -24.77 16.61 -9.50
C TRP A 422 -24.54 15.49 -8.47
N ASN A 423 -24.55 14.22 -8.89
CA ASN A 423 -24.18 13.08 -8.07
C ASN A 423 -22.73 12.58 -8.33
N GLN A 424 -21.94 13.32 -9.12
CA GLN A 424 -20.51 13.09 -9.34
C GLN A 424 -19.64 14.08 -8.58
#